data_AF-A0A0B6YJ42-F1
#
_entry.id   AF-A0A0B6YJ42-F1
#
_cell.length_a   1.000
_cell.length_b   1.000
_cell.length_c   1.000
_cell.angle_alpha   90.00
_cell.angle_beta   90.00
_cell.angle_gamma   90.00
#
_symmetry.space_group_name_H-M   'P 1'
#
loop_
_entity.id
_entity.type
_entity.pdbx_description
1 polymer ?
#
loop_
_entity_poly.entity_id
_entity_poly.type
_entity_poly.pdbx_seq_one_letter_code
_entity_poly.pdbx_strand_id
1 'polypeptide(L)'
;SIVVQGMAKFVKEIGKKYIVVLNAPDVSSRESRDLLRKYLNDFGICIVASYEFETDGNMTVIVNNLDATQTQVVAVFAEQDVYINDFLVAKQAEIK
;
A
#
# COMPACT_ATOMS: atom_id res chain seq x y z
N SER A 1 13.96 -9.15 0.41
CA SER A 1 13.01 -9.57 1.46
C SER A 1 12.07 -10.63 0.90
N ILE A 2 11.94 -11.78 1.58
CA ILE A 2 11.04 -12.87 1.15
C ILE A 2 9.57 -12.46 1.23
N VAL A 3 9.21 -11.61 2.21
CA VAL A 3 7.85 -11.07 2.39
C VAL A 3 7.46 -10.22 1.18
N VAL A 4 8.31 -9.27 0.79
CA VAL A 4 8.05 -8.38 -0.36
C VAL A 4 7.91 -9.17 -1.67
N GLN A 5 8.74 -10.20 -1.86
CA GLN A 5 8.62 -11.10 -3.00
C GLN A 5 7.32 -11.91 -2.96
N GLY A 6 6.91 -12.38 -1.77
CA GLY A 6 5.64 -13.07 -1.54
C GLY A 6 4.43 -12.20 -1.89
N MET A 7 4.43 -10.93 -1.46
CA MET A 7 3.40 -9.95 -1.81
C MET A 7 3.29 -9.77 -3.33
N ALA A 8 4.41 -9.57 -4.03
CA ALA A 8 4.40 -9.42 -5.48
C ALA A 8 3.84 -10.66 -6.20
N LYS A 9 4.24 -11.86 -5.76
CA LYS A 9 3.71 -13.13 -6.28
C LYS A 9 2.22 -13.27 -6.02
N PHE A 10 1.76 -12.93 -4.83
CA PHE A 10 0.34 -12.96 -4.49
C PHE A 10 -0.48 -12.04 -5.40
N VAL A 11 -0.06 -10.79 -5.61
CA VAL A 11 -0.74 -9.85 -6.51
C VAL A 11 -0.85 -10.41 -7.93
N LYS A 12 0.21 -11.06 -8.42
CA LYS A 12 0.22 -11.76 -9.71
C LYS A 12 -0.80 -12.90 -9.74
N GLU A 13 -0.85 -13.73 -8.69
CA GLU A 13 -1.74 -14.90 -8.62
C GLU A 13 -3.22 -14.52 -8.57
N ILE A 14 -3.58 -13.42 -7.89
CA ILE A 14 -4.95 -12.90 -7.89
C ILE A 14 -5.32 -12.13 -9.17
N GLY A 15 -4.43 -12.09 -10.16
CA GLY A 15 -4.69 -11.52 -11.49
C GLY A 15 -4.79 -9.99 -11.54
N LYS A 16 -4.31 -9.27 -10.52
CA LYS A 16 -4.38 -7.80 -10.49
C LYS A 16 -3.22 -7.18 -11.27
N LYS A 17 -3.52 -6.14 -12.04
CA LYS A 17 -2.56 -5.38 -12.85
C LYS A 17 -2.25 -3.98 -12.32
N TYR A 18 -3.06 -3.52 -11.38
CA TYR A 18 -2.96 -2.21 -10.76
C TYR A 18 -3.09 -2.39 -9.26
N ILE A 19 -2.15 -1.83 -8.50
CA ILE A 19 -2.20 -1.76 -7.04
C ILE A 19 -1.87 -0.34 -6.57
N VAL A 20 -2.25 -0.03 -5.35
CA VAL A 20 -1.74 1.15 -4.62
C VAL A 20 -0.76 0.68 -3.56
N VAL A 21 0.22 1.51 -3.22
CA VAL A 21 1.12 1.27 -2.09
C VAL A 21 0.97 2.38 -1.06
N LEU A 22 0.99 2.00 0.21
CA LEU A 22 1.00 2.88 1.37
C LEU A 22 2.17 2.47 2.28
N ASN A 23 3.00 3.41 2.70
CA ASN A 23 4.14 3.12 3.57
C ASN A 23 4.28 4.07 4.76
N ALA A 24 4.90 3.62 5.84
CA ALA A 24 5.33 4.48 6.95
C ALA A 24 6.54 5.36 6.55
N PRO A 25 6.75 6.52 7.21
CA PRO A 25 7.79 7.49 6.83
C PRO A 25 9.21 7.08 7.26
N ASP A 26 9.47 5.78 7.41
CA ASP A 26 10.77 5.23 7.79
C ASP A 26 11.53 4.62 6.59
N VAL A 27 12.85 4.47 6.76
CA VAL A 27 13.73 3.97 5.71
C VAL A 27 13.38 2.53 5.29
N SER A 28 13.04 1.66 6.24
CA SER A 28 12.75 0.25 5.97
C SER A 28 11.48 0.08 5.13
N SER A 29 10.44 0.87 5.43
CA SER A 29 9.18 0.88 4.69
C SER A 29 9.36 1.43 3.27
N ARG A 30 10.18 2.48 3.09
CA ARG A 30 10.53 3.03 1.77
C ARG A 30 11.33 2.02 0.93
N GLU A 31 12.32 1.36 1.52
CA GLU A 31 13.09 0.32 0.85
C GLU A 31 12.21 -0.87 0.44
N SER A 32 11.27 -1.27 1.31
CA SER A 32 10.31 -2.34 1.03
C SER A 32 9.36 -1.99 -0.11
N ARG A 33 8.85 -0.75 -0.17
CA ARG A 33 8.07 -0.22 -1.30
C ARG A 33 8.88 -0.27 -2.59
N ASP A 34 10.12 0.20 -2.58
CA ASP A 34 10.95 0.25 -3.79
C ASP A 34 11.34 -1.15 -4.28
N LEU A 35 11.55 -2.09 -3.35
CA LEU A 35 11.73 -3.49 -3.67
C LEU A 35 10.45 -4.13 -4.25
N LEU A 36 9.27 -3.80 -3.71
CA LEU A 36 8.00 -4.27 -4.24
C LEU A 36 7.81 -3.79 -5.69
N ARG A 37 8.09 -2.51 -5.95
CA ARG A 37 8.02 -1.92 -7.29
C ARG A 37 8.87 -2.70 -8.30
N LYS A 38 10.09 -3.08 -7.92
CA LYS A 38 10.97 -3.90 -8.77
C LYS A 38 10.32 -5.25 -9.12
N TYR A 39 9.83 -5.99 -8.14
CA TYR A 39 9.19 -7.29 -8.41
C TYR A 39 7.89 -7.20 -9.19
N LEU A 40 7.07 -6.16 -8.96
CA LEU A 40 5.84 -5.96 -9.70
C LEU A 40 6.10 -5.59 -11.17
N ASN A 41 7.15 -4.81 -11.44
CA ASN A 41 7.57 -4.49 -12.81
C ASN A 41 7.91 -5.76 -13.61
N ASP A 42 8.59 -6.74 -12.99
CA ASP A 42 8.90 -8.03 -13.62
C ASP A 42 7.63 -8.83 -14.00
N PHE A 43 6.50 -8.54 -13.36
CA PHE A 43 5.20 -9.16 -13.65
C PHE A 43 4.28 -8.30 -14.54
N GLY A 44 4.76 -7.13 -14.97
CA GLY A 44 3.94 -6.15 -15.69
C GLY A 44 2.77 -5.65 -14.86
N ILE A 45 2.97 -5.45 -13.55
CA ILE A 45 1.97 -4.93 -12.61
C ILE A 45 2.37 -3.50 -12.24
N CYS A 46 1.43 -2.59 -12.32
CA CYS A 46 1.65 -1.17 -12.12
C CYS A 46 1.22 -0.73 -10.71
N ILE A 47 2.04 0.12 -10.08
CA ILE A 47 1.64 0.88 -8.90
C ILE A 47 1.03 2.19 -9.40
N VAL A 48 -0.29 2.35 -9.29
CA VAL A 48 -1.01 3.53 -9.82
C VAL A 48 -0.89 4.76 -8.93
N ALA A 49 -0.69 4.53 -7.64
CA ALA A 49 -0.43 5.55 -6.64
C ALA A 49 0.45 4.99 -5.54
N SER A 50 1.24 5.86 -4.93
CA SER A 50 2.05 5.54 -3.75
C SER A 50 1.86 6.67 -2.77
N TYR A 51 1.47 6.34 -1.54
CA TYR A 51 1.28 7.28 -0.45
C TYR A 51 2.19 6.93 0.72
N GLU A 52 2.52 7.92 1.52
CA GLU A 52 3.31 7.80 2.74
C GLU A 52 2.58 8.46 3.91
N PHE A 53 2.44 7.72 5.01
CA PHE A 53 1.85 8.24 6.25
C PHE A 53 2.60 9.50 6.71
N GLU A 54 1.85 10.47 7.23
CA GLU A 54 2.33 11.76 7.77
C GLU A 54 2.95 12.71 6.72
N THR A 55 3.43 12.19 5.60
CA THR A 55 4.06 12.98 4.53
C THR A 55 3.04 13.41 3.47
N ASP A 56 2.21 12.48 2.99
CA ASP A 56 1.18 12.78 1.99
C ASP A 56 -0.16 13.21 2.61
N GLY A 57 -0.21 13.28 3.93
CA GLY A 57 -1.36 13.76 4.70
C GLY A 57 -1.62 12.95 5.96
N ASN A 58 -2.66 13.38 6.69
CA ASN A 58 -3.19 12.61 7.80
C ASN A 58 -3.99 11.39 7.30
N MET A 59 -4.43 10.54 8.23
CA MET A 59 -5.13 9.31 7.91
C MET A 59 -6.37 9.51 7.01
N THR A 60 -7.18 10.52 7.32
CA THR A 60 -8.39 10.85 6.55
C THR A 60 -8.06 11.25 5.12
N VAL A 61 -6.99 12.03 4.89
CA VAL A 61 -6.55 12.40 3.54
C VAL A 61 -6.11 11.17 2.76
N ILE A 62 -5.35 10.27 3.41
CA ILE A 62 -4.87 9.03 2.77
C ILE A 62 -6.06 8.13 2.40
N VAL A 63 -7.02 7.92 3.30
CA VAL A 63 -8.19 7.08 3.01
C VAL A 63 -9.02 7.65 1.86
N ASN A 64 -9.32 8.95 1.87
CA ASN A 64 -10.03 9.62 0.78
C ASN A 64 -9.32 9.45 -0.57
N ASN A 65 -7.99 9.60 -0.58
CA ASN A 65 -7.18 9.40 -1.77
C ASN A 65 -7.20 7.95 -2.26
N LEU A 66 -7.27 6.97 -1.36
CA LEU A 66 -7.43 5.56 -1.71
C LEU A 66 -8.81 5.26 -2.29
N ASP A 67 -9.88 5.84 -1.74
CA ASP A 67 -11.25 5.67 -2.26
C ASP A 67 -11.46 6.30 -3.63
N ALA A 68 -10.73 7.38 -3.93
CA ALA A 68 -10.70 7.95 -5.28
C ALA A 68 -10.03 7.01 -6.31
N THR A 69 -9.23 6.03 -5.88
CA THR A 69 -8.62 5.05 -6.79
C THR A 69 -9.58 3.89 -7.07
N GLN A 70 -9.66 3.48 -8.35
CA GLN A 70 -10.47 2.33 -8.75
C GLN A 70 -9.83 0.96 -8.41
N THR A 71 -8.76 0.96 -7.62
CA THR A 71 -7.94 -0.22 -7.35
C THR A 71 -8.38 -0.92 -6.08
N GLN A 72 -8.57 -2.23 -6.15
CA GLN A 72 -9.05 -3.06 -5.04
C GLN A 72 -7.95 -3.62 -4.13
N VAL A 73 -6.67 -3.33 -4.43
CA VAL A 73 -5.52 -3.88 -3.69
C VAL A 73 -4.58 -2.76 -3.27
N VAL A 74 -4.40 -2.65 -1.96
CA VAL A 74 -3.44 -1.72 -1.34
C VAL A 74 -2.40 -2.55 -0.60
N ALA A 75 -1.14 -2.42 -1.00
CA ALA A 75 -0.01 -2.98 -0.26
C ALA A 75 0.43 -1.98 0.82
N VAL A 76 0.49 -2.42 2.07
CA VAL A 76 0.84 -1.56 3.22
C VAL A 76 2.15 -2.01 3.83
N PHE A 77 3.11 -1.08 3.97
CA PHE A 77 4.38 -1.28 4.67
C PHE A 77 4.43 -0.35 5.88
N ALA A 78 4.05 -0.86 7.05
CA ALA A 78 4.07 -0.10 8.30
C ALA A 78 4.13 -1.05 9.49
N GLU A 79 4.55 -0.54 10.64
CA GLU A 79 4.39 -1.25 11.91
C GLU A 79 2.93 -1.29 12.33
N GLN A 80 2.49 -2.46 12.80
CA GLN A 80 1.09 -2.75 13.10
C GLN A 80 0.52 -1.82 14.18
N ASP A 81 1.34 -1.49 15.18
CA ASP A 81 0.90 -0.76 16.37
C ASP A 81 0.83 0.76 16.16
N VAL A 82 1.43 1.28 15.09
CA VAL A 82 1.55 2.73 14.89
C VAL A 82 0.57 3.24 13.84
N TYR A 83 0.52 2.62 12.66
CA TYR A 83 -0.27 3.16 11.54
C TYR A 83 -1.40 2.27 11.08
N ILE A 84 -1.28 0.94 11.24
CA ILE A 84 -2.24 -0.01 10.66
C ILE A 84 -3.59 0.05 11.37
N ASN A 85 -3.61 0.11 12.71
CA ASN A 85 -4.85 0.13 13.47
C ASN A 85 -5.68 1.39 13.17
N ASP A 86 -5.06 2.56 13.23
CA ASP A 86 -5.72 3.84 12.93
C ASP A 86 -6.23 3.88 11.49
N PHE A 87 -5.46 3.32 10.55
CA PHE A 87 -5.87 3.20 9.16
C PHE A 87 -7.10 2.31 8.98
N LEU A 88 -7.12 1.14 9.62
CA LEU A 88 -8.27 0.23 9.54
C LEU A 88 -9.52 0.83 10.19
N VAL A 89 -9.38 1.53 11.32
CA VAL A 89 -10.49 2.22 11.98
C VAL A 89 -11.04 3.34 11.08
N ALA A 90 -10.17 4.19 10.53
CA ALA A 90 -10.59 5.25 9.61
C ALA A 90 -11.32 4.68 8.39
N LYS A 91 -10.82 3.59 7.82
CA LYS A 91 -11.44 2.94 6.66
C LYS A 91 -12.82 2.37 6.95
N GLN A 92 -13.03 1.79 8.13
CA GLN A 92 -14.32 1.22 8.51
C GLN A 92 -15.37 2.30 8.82
N ALA A 93 -14.95 3.47 9.30
CA ALA A 93 -15.85 4.57 9.62
C ALA A 93 -16.54 5.16 8.39
N GLU A 94 -15.89 5.12 7.22
CA GLU A 94 -16.45 5.64 5.96
C GLU A 94 -17.40 4.66 5.23
N ILE A 95 -17.56 3.42 5.74
CA ILE A 95 -18.46 2.41 5.18
C ILE A 95 -19.87 2.47 5.84
N LYS A 96 -20.10 3.40 6.77
CA LYS A 96 -21.42 3.65 7.40
C LYS A 96 -22.15 4.82 6.75
#